data_AF-A0A2G5F2M6-F1
#
_entry.id   AF-A0A2G5F2M6-F1
#
_cell.length_a   1.000
_cell.length_b   1.000
_cell.length_c   1.000
_cell.angle_alpha   90.00
_cell.angle_beta   90.00
_cell.angle_gamma   90.00
#
_symmetry.space_group_name_H-M   'P 1'
#
loop_
_entity.id
_entity.type
_entity.pdbx_description
1 polymer ?
#
loop_
_entity_poly.entity_id
_entity_poly.type
_entity_poly.pdbx_seq_one_letter_code
_entity_poly.pdbx_strand_id
1 'polypeptide(L)'
;MSDHRCYFTKATLCCTNSLNISAQQYAIAALGSNPQVIEICRPHDSQWLVFGADKDQESDFYEHEEAILRGEHREWLFNDLLFYKGMLYGLTRELRLVTFELWDSSKPLAYRVLNMLPLHIPHIPYEDADEIASYLVESCGELLMVFRLRLYTDNGYEDEFRTIQLLVFKLDQSNDLLQWVQVQSLGDQMLFLGTNYCLSVSATGTPGFKGNCIYFTDDGWPYFWAGNNSQASCLDNGIFYLDDGRIETFYDPDDSCQIKSQPIWVTPNNIFSID
;
A
#
# COMPACT_ATOMS: atom_id res chain seq x y z
N MET A 1 -13.38 25.64 -8.74
CA MET A 1 -12.12 25.58 -7.99
C MET A 1 -12.31 24.57 -6.87
N SER A 2 -12.06 23.31 -7.18
CA SER A 2 -11.95 22.27 -6.17
C SER A 2 -10.73 22.59 -5.31
N ASP A 3 -10.96 22.82 -4.03
CA ASP A 3 -9.91 22.98 -3.04
C ASP A 3 -9.17 21.63 -2.93
N HIS A 4 -8.12 21.45 -3.73
CA HIS A 4 -7.27 20.27 -3.68
C HIS A 4 -6.50 20.30 -2.37
N ARG A 5 -7.09 19.70 -1.34
CA ARG A 5 -6.40 19.47 -0.08
C ARG A 5 -5.25 18.50 -0.38
N CYS A 6 -4.02 19.00 -0.36
CA CYS A 6 -2.82 18.16 -0.35
C CYS A 6 -2.79 17.43 1.00
N TYR A 7 -2.89 16.10 0.99
CA TYR A 7 -2.76 15.26 2.18
C TYR A 7 -1.81 14.11 1.90
N PHE A 8 -1.25 13.53 2.96
CA PHE A 8 -0.48 12.30 2.84
C PHE A 8 -1.43 11.10 2.79
N THR A 9 -1.24 10.25 1.80
CA THR A 9 -1.92 8.94 1.70
C THR A 9 -1.17 7.88 2.50
N LYS A 10 0.15 8.02 2.62
CA LYS A 10 1.01 7.16 3.43
C LYS A 10 2.23 7.91 3.94
N ALA A 11 2.69 7.58 5.14
CA ALA A 11 3.97 8.03 5.65
C ALA A 11 4.69 6.89 6.38
N THR A 12 6.01 6.81 6.23
CA THR A 12 6.86 5.83 6.90
C THR A 12 8.05 6.51 7.56
N LEU A 13 8.39 6.05 8.76
CA LEU A 13 9.63 6.44 9.43
C LEU A 13 10.77 5.56 8.91
N CYS A 14 11.82 6.20 8.43
CA CYS A 14 13.01 5.57 7.90
C CYS A 14 14.20 5.82 8.83
N CYS A 15 15.12 4.86 8.95
CA CYS A 15 16.30 5.04 9.78
C CYS A 15 17.53 4.27 9.26
N THR A 16 18.74 4.76 9.53
CA THR A 16 19.96 4.01 9.16
C THR A 16 20.09 2.72 9.97
N ASN A 17 20.64 1.66 9.37
CA ASN A 17 20.92 0.36 10.02
C ASN A 17 22.10 0.41 11.04
N SER A 18 22.28 1.50 11.79
CA SER A 18 23.35 1.64 12.79
C SER A 18 22.99 0.95 14.10
N LEU A 19 23.85 0.05 14.59
CA LEU A 19 23.73 -0.56 15.92
C LEU A 19 23.95 0.43 17.07
N ASN A 20 24.57 1.58 16.79
CA ASN A 20 24.71 2.65 17.75
C ASN A 20 23.55 3.66 17.58
N ILE A 21 22.65 3.69 18.57
CA ILE A 21 21.47 4.57 18.62
C ILE A 21 21.86 6.05 18.47
N SER A 22 22.99 6.47 19.05
CA SER A 22 23.44 7.87 18.98
C SER A 22 23.94 8.28 17.59
N ALA A 23 24.20 7.31 16.70
CA ALA A 23 24.62 7.53 15.33
C ALA A 23 23.49 7.29 14.32
N GLN A 24 22.30 6.93 14.80
CA GLN A 24 21.16 6.63 13.95
C GLN A 24 20.58 7.92 13.36
N GLN A 25 20.50 7.98 12.04
CA GLN A 25 19.80 9.05 11.34
C GLN A 25 18.38 8.61 11.05
N TYR A 26 17.46 9.58 11.03
CA TYR A 26 16.04 9.37 10.78
C TYR A 26 15.59 10.20 9.58
N ALA A 27 14.57 9.73 8.89
CA ALA A 27 13.86 10.49 7.88
C ALA A 27 12.39 10.07 7.88
N ILE A 28 11.50 10.99 7.57
CA ILE A 28 10.11 10.67 7.25
C ILE A 28 10.02 10.67 5.74
N ALA A 29 9.50 9.60 5.15
CA ALA A 29 9.12 9.56 3.75
C ALA A 29 7.60 9.48 3.65
N ALA A 30 7.00 10.26 2.76
CA ALA A 30 5.57 10.32 2.61
C ALA A 30 5.14 10.32 1.15
N LEU A 31 4.06 9.61 0.87
CA LEU A 31 3.33 9.62 -0.39
C LEU A 31 2.18 10.61 -0.24
N GLY A 32 2.11 11.58 -1.15
CA GLY A 32 1.04 12.57 -1.17
C GLY A 32 -0.23 12.08 -1.83
N SER A 33 -1.23 12.96 -1.89
CA SER A 33 -2.42 12.79 -2.71
C SER A 33 -2.08 12.80 -4.21
N ASN A 34 -1.00 13.49 -4.62
CA ASN A 34 -0.39 13.27 -5.92
C ASN A 34 0.51 12.01 -5.82
N PRO A 35 0.10 10.87 -6.41
CA PRO A 35 0.84 9.61 -6.30
C PRO A 35 2.15 9.61 -7.10
N GLN A 36 2.48 10.70 -7.82
CA GLN A 36 3.74 10.86 -8.54
C GLN A 36 4.84 11.52 -7.70
N VAL A 37 4.49 11.96 -6.50
CA VAL A 37 5.36 12.76 -5.63
C VAL A 37 5.63 12.02 -4.33
N ILE A 38 6.91 11.83 -4.03
CA ILE A 38 7.38 11.31 -2.75
C ILE A 38 8.18 12.41 -2.07
N GLU A 39 7.79 12.73 -0.85
CA GLU A 39 8.42 13.77 -0.05
C GLU A 39 9.21 13.14 1.09
N ILE A 40 10.43 13.64 1.33
CA ILE A 40 11.31 13.17 2.38
C ILE A 40 11.77 14.34 3.25
N CYS A 41 11.73 14.15 4.56
CA CYS A 41 12.22 15.14 5.52
C CYS A 41 13.09 14.46 6.58
N ARG A 42 14.32 14.96 6.74
CA ARG A 42 15.25 14.54 7.79
C ARG A 42 15.24 15.54 8.94
N PRO A 43 15.69 15.15 10.16
CA PRO A 43 15.98 16.09 11.22
C PRO A 43 16.88 17.22 10.70
N HIS A 44 16.44 18.47 10.90
CA HIS A 44 17.14 19.69 10.49
C HIS A 44 17.08 20.07 9.00
N ASP A 45 16.35 19.33 8.17
CA ASP A 45 16.05 19.81 6.82
C ASP A 45 15.20 21.10 6.92
N SER A 46 15.58 22.14 6.18
CA SER A 46 14.80 23.39 6.12
C SER A 46 13.59 23.28 5.18
N GLN A 47 13.58 22.27 4.31
CA GLN A 47 12.55 21.98 3.33
C GLN A 47 12.53 20.47 3.03
N TRP A 48 11.36 19.94 2.66
CA TRP A 48 11.23 18.57 2.19
C TRP A 48 12.01 18.37 0.88
N LEU A 49 12.76 17.26 0.80
CA LEU A 49 13.28 16.75 -0.46
C LEU A 49 12.15 16.09 -1.22
N VAL A 50 12.10 16.34 -2.53
CA VAL A 50 11.00 15.88 -3.37
C VAL A 50 11.54 15.05 -4.51
N PHE A 51 11.04 13.82 -4.60
CA PHE A 51 10.99 13.07 -5.85
C PHE A 51 9.67 13.42 -6.53
N GLY A 52 9.71 13.85 -7.79
CA GLY A 52 8.53 14.13 -8.60
C GLY A 52 8.87 13.89 -10.06
N ALA A 53 8.11 13.00 -10.71
CA ALA A 53 8.37 12.54 -12.07
C ALA A 53 8.09 13.60 -13.15
N ASP A 54 7.25 14.58 -12.85
CA ASP A 54 7.05 15.78 -13.67
C ASP A 54 6.77 16.94 -12.72
N LYS A 55 7.64 17.96 -12.72
CA LYS A 55 7.48 19.15 -11.86
C LYS A 55 6.59 20.22 -12.48
N ASP A 56 6.23 20.06 -13.76
CA ASP A 56 5.67 21.11 -14.61
C ASP A 56 4.20 20.86 -15.01
N GLN A 57 3.55 19.82 -14.50
CA GLN A 57 2.11 19.64 -14.67
C GLN A 57 1.39 19.81 -13.34
N GLU A 58 0.65 20.91 -13.18
CA GLU A 58 -0.51 20.93 -12.29
C GLU A 58 -1.42 19.80 -12.75
N SER A 59 -1.42 18.72 -11.97
CA SER A 59 -2.08 17.50 -12.34
C SER A 59 -3.52 17.59 -11.84
N ASP A 60 -4.44 17.97 -12.73
CA ASP A 60 -5.87 17.96 -12.40
C ASP A 60 -6.28 16.50 -12.14
N PHE A 61 -6.68 16.21 -10.90
CA PHE A 61 -7.01 14.87 -10.42
C PHE A 61 -8.01 14.13 -11.33
N TYR A 62 -8.92 14.86 -11.98
CA TYR A 62 -9.94 14.32 -12.89
C TYR A 62 -9.39 13.89 -14.25
N GLU A 63 -8.32 14.51 -14.75
CA GLU A 63 -7.66 14.05 -15.98
C GLU A 63 -6.90 12.74 -15.75
N HIS A 64 -6.63 12.34 -14.51
CA HIS A 64 -5.86 11.12 -14.22
C HIS A 64 -6.67 9.85 -14.45
N GLU A 65 -7.93 9.83 -14.05
CA GLU A 65 -8.81 8.68 -14.26
C GLU A 65 -9.09 8.49 -15.76
N GLU A 66 -9.36 9.58 -16.49
CA GLU A 66 -9.46 9.52 -17.95
C GLU A 66 -8.14 9.14 -18.62
N ALA A 67 -6.99 9.61 -18.14
CA ALA A 67 -5.67 9.23 -18.67
C ALA A 67 -5.35 7.76 -18.43
N ILE A 68 -5.71 7.20 -17.27
CA ILE A 68 -5.59 5.77 -16.95
C ILE A 68 -6.50 4.95 -17.87
N LEU A 69 -7.76 5.37 -18.07
CA LEU A 69 -8.70 4.73 -19.00
C LEU A 69 -8.30 4.89 -20.48
N ARG A 70 -7.56 5.94 -20.83
CA ARG A 70 -7.00 6.20 -22.18
C ARG A 70 -5.65 5.52 -22.42
N GLY A 71 -5.07 4.86 -21.43
CA GLY A 71 -3.78 4.18 -21.56
C GLY A 71 -2.57 5.13 -21.65
N GLU A 72 -2.67 6.34 -21.10
CA GLU A 72 -1.53 7.25 -20.99
C GLU A 72 -0.59 6.75 -19.88
N HIS A 73 0.53 6.16 -20.29
CA HIS A 73 1.58 5.64 -19.42
C HIS A 73 2.25 6.75 -18.59
N ARG A 74 1.77 6.94 -17.36
CA ARG A 74 2.48 7.74 -16.35
C ARG A 74 3.36 6.80 -15.54
N GLU A 75 4.63 6.76 -15.91
CA GLU A 75 5.62 5.80 -15.40
C GLU A 75 5.83 5.78 -13.86
N TRP A 76 5.29 6.76 -13.13
CA TRP A 76 5.67 7.03 -11.74
C TRP A 76 4.48 7.18 -10.80
N LEU A 77 3.34 6.58 -11.10
CA LEU A 77 2.22 6.51 -10.16
C LEU A 77 2.53 5.45 -9.09
N PHE A 78 2.81 5.87 -7.86
CA PHE A 78 3.05 4.96 -6.73
C PHE A 78 1.73 4.53 -6.07
N ASN A 79 1.61 3.22 -5.84
CA ASN A 79 0.56 2.64 -5.01
C ASN A 79 0.99 2.57 -3.55
N ASP A 80 2.27 2.30 -3.29
CA ASP A 80 2.71 2.08 -1.92
C ASP A 80 4.18 2.44 -1.65
N LEU A 81 4.48 2.74 -0.39
CA LEU A 81 5.81 2.95 0.17
C LEU A 81 6.05 2.02 1.36
N LEU A 82 7.26 1.46 1.46
CA LEU A 82 7.68 0.69 2.63
C LEU A 82 9.16 0.89 2.91
N PHE A 83 9.49 1.17 4.17
CA PHE A 83 10.87 1.12 4.63
C PHE A 83 11.26 -0.31 5.04
N TYR A 84 12.25 -0.89 4.39
CA TYR A 84 12.65 -2.29 4.59
C TYR A 84 14.17 -2.45 4.50
N LYS A 85 14.76 -3.11 5.48
CA LYS A 85 16.21 -3.42 5.55
C LYS A 85 17.13 -2.22 5.23
N GLY A 86 16.77 -1.02 5.68
CA GLY A 86 17.60 0.18 5.52
C GLY A 86 17.31 1.01 4.27
N MET A 87 16.41 0.54 3.39
CA MET A 87 16.07 1.21 2.14
C MET A 87 14.58 1.55 2.09
N LEU A 88 14.24 2.69 1.48
CA LEU A 88 12.86 2.99 1.13
C LEU A 88 12.54 2.35 -0.23
N TYR A 89 11.48 1.55 -0.25
CA TYR A 89 10.91 0.97 -1.45
C TYR A 89 9.62 1.70 -1.81
N GLY A 90 9.46 2.01 -3.10
CA GLY A 90 8.20 2.43 -3.68
C GLY A 90 7.72 1.42 -4.73
N LEU A 91 6.44 1.10 -4.69
CA LEU A 91 5.77 0.23 -5.66
C LEU A 91 4.89 1.07 -6.58
N THR A 92 5.11 0.99 -7.89
CA THR A 92 4.27 1.70 -8.86
C THR A 92 3.02 0.91 -9.25
N ARG A 93 2.03 1.57 -9.86
CA ARG A 93 0.85 0.95 -10.48
C ARG A 93 1.20 -0.05 -11.58
N GLU A 94 2.32 0.18 -12.26
CA GLU A 94 2.89 -0.76 -13.24
C GLU A 94 3.76 -1.84 -12.58
N LEU A 95 3.70 -1.97 -11.25
CA LEU A 95 4.34 -3.05 -10.48
C LEU A 95 5.87 -3.00 -10.50
N ARG A 96 6.42 -1.82 -10.81
CA ARG A 96 7.85 -1.57 -10.69
C ARG A 96 8.21 -1.31 -9.24
N LEU A 97 9.30 -1.94 -8.81
CA LEU A 97 9.87 -1.72 -7.49
C LEU A 97 11.05 -0.73 -7.61
N VAL A 98 10.97 0.35 -6.86
CA VAL A 98 11.92 1.47 -6.91
C VAL A 98 12.54 1.66 -5.54
N THR A 99 13.86 1.81 -5.45
CA THR A 99 14.55 2.14 -4.20
C THR A 99 15.04 3.57 -4.21
N PHE A 100 15.00 4.23 -3.05
CA PHE A 100 15.44 5.62 -2.90
C PHE A 100 16.65 5.73 -1.98
N GLU A 101 17.63 6.53 -2.39
CA GLU A 101 18.83 6.82 -1.60
C GLU A 101 18.54 7.93 -0.59
N LEU A 102 17.88 7.55 0.51
CA LEU A 102 17.35 8.47 1.53
C LEU A 102 18.36 9.40 2.17
N TRP A 103 19.65 9.10 2.09
CA TRP A 103 20.72 9.84 2.74
C TRP A 103 21.56 10.64 1.76
N ASP A 104 21.32 10.46 0.46
CA ASP A 104 21.88 11.32 -0.57
C ASP A 104 21.13 12.66 -0.58
N SER A 105 21.87 13.75 -0.59
CA SER A 105 21.31 15.11 -0.66
C SER A 105 21.23 15.64 -2.09
N SER A 106 21.39 14.76 -3.09
CA SER A 106 21.18 15.08 -4.50
C SER A 106 19.80 15.70 -4.75
N LYS A 107 19.73 16.60 -5.73
CA LYS A 107 18.48 17.20 -6.20
C LYS A 107 18.43 17.04 -7.74
N PRO A 108 17.51 16.21 -8.29
CA PRO A 108 16.48 15.42 -7.60
C PRO A 108 17.06 14.29 -6.74
N LEU A 109 16.23 13.74 -5.85
CA LEU A 109 16.56 12.59 -5.01
C LEU A 109 17.00 11.40 -5.88
N ALA A 110 18.14 10.80 -5.55
CA ALA A 110 18.63 9.62 -6.25
C ALA A 110 17.73 8.40 -5.99
N TYR A 111 17.44 7.67 -7.05
CA TYR A 111 16.60 6.48 -7.03
C TYR A 111 17.13 5.42 -8.00
N ARG A 112 16.66 4.20 -7.83
CA ARG A 112 16.96 3.08 -8.72
C ARG A 112 15.71 2.24 -8.96
N VAL A 113 15.34 2.05 -10.22
CA VAL A 113 14.35 1.03 -10.59
C VAL A 113 15.05 -0.33 -10.52
N LEU A 114 14.46 -1.25 -9.77
CA LEU A 114 14.99 -2.60 -9.64
C LEU A 114 14.69 -3.40 -10.90
N ASN A 115 15.68 -4.16 -11.38
CA ASN A 115 15.53 -5.01 -12.55
C ASN A 115 14.80 -6.29 -12.15
N MET A 116 13.50 -6.32 -12.39
CA MET A 116 12.59 -7.42 -12.03
C MET A 116 12.28 -8.28 -13.26
N LEU A 117 12.19 -9.60 -13.08
CA LEU A 117 11.52 -10.46 -14.06
C LEU A 117 10.04 -10.06 -14.19
N PRO A 118 9.46 -10.16 -15.39
CA PRO A 118 8.04 -9.92 -15.59
C PRO A 118 7.21 -10.76 -14.63
N LEU A 119 6.29 -10.12 -13.91
CA LEU A 119 5.37 -10.82 -13.05
C LEU A 119 4.31 -11.51 -13.92
N HIS A 120 4.29 -12.84 -13.89
CA HIS A 120 3.18 -13.61 -14.42
C HIS A 120 2.12 -13.74 -13.35
N ILE A 121 1.12 -12.86 -13.40
CA ILE A 121 -0.07 -13.05 -12.58
C ILE A 121 -0.85 -14.22 -13.21
N PRO A 122 -1.23 -15.27 -12.44
CA PRO A 122 -2.02 -16.37 -12.97
C PRO A 122 -3.24 -15.81 -13.72
N HIS A 123 -3.69 -16.48 -14.79
CA HIS A 123 -4.96 -16.14 -15.44
C HIS A 123 -6.09 -16.27 -14.42
N ILE A 124 -6.40 -15.17 -13.76
CA ILE A 124 -7.63 -14.99 -13.00
C ILE A 124 -8.72 -14.80 -14.07
N PRO A 125 -9.98 -15.16 -13.80
CA PRO A 125 -11.12 -14.65 -14.56
C PRO A 125 -11.15 -13.11 -14.40
N TYR A 126 -10.26 -12.45 -15.14
CA TYR A 126 -9.93 -11.03 -15.11
C TYR A 126 -10.96 -10.19 -15.87
N GLU A 127 -11.94 -10.83 -16.51
CA GLU A 127 -12.94 -10.13 -17.32
C GLU A 127 -13.87 -9.27 -16.44
N ASP A 128 -13.87 -9.47 -15.12
CA ASP A 128 -14.77 -8.80 -14.16
C ASP A 128 -14.03 -7.96 -13.09
N ALA A 129 -12.71 -7.74 -13.15
CA ALA A 129 -12.02 -6.92 -12.14
C ALA A 129 -11.84 -5.48 -12.63
N ASP A 130 -12.43 -4.52 -11.93
CA ASP A 130 -12.41 -3.10 -12.30
C ASP A 130 -11.26 -2.32 -11.66
N GLU A 131 -10.74 -2.78 -10.51
CA GLU A 131 -9.64 -2.11 -9.80
C GLU A 131 -8.61 -3.12 -9.27
N ILE A 132 -7.33 -2.73 -9.38
CA ILE A 132 -6.20 -3.45 -8.80
C ILE A 132 -5.48 -2.54 -7.81
N ALA A 133 -5.42 -2.95 -6.55
CA ALA A 133 -4.58 -2.35 -5.52
C ALA A 133 -3.40 -3.28 -5.20
N SER A 134 -2.28 -2.68 -4.78
CA SER A 134 -1.06 -3.42 -4.45
C SER A 134 -0.35 -2.81 -3.25
N TYR A 135 0.02 -3.65 -2.29
CA TYR A 135 0.59 -3.23 -1.01
C TYR A 135 1.94 -3.89 -0.79
N LEU A 136 2.89 -3.17 -0.18
CA LEU A 136 4.14 -3.72 0.31
C LEU A 136 4.03 -4.01 1.81
N VAL A 137 4.45 -5.21 2.21
CA VAL A 137 4.42 -5.64 3.61
C VAL A 137 5.74 -6.32 3.96
N GLU A 138 6.31 -5.95 5.10
CA GLU A 138 7.40 -6.72 5.70
C GLU A 138 6.81 -7.83 6.56
N SER A 139 7.29 -9.06 6.38
CA SER A 139 6.86 -10.23 7.14
C SER A 139 8.02 -11.18 7.36
N CYS A 140 8.36 -11.45 8.63
CA CYS A 140 9.43 -12.37 9.03
C CYS A 140 10.79 -12.12 8.35
N GLY A 141 11.16 -10.84 8.14
CA GLY A 141 12.39 -10.44 7.49
C GLY A 141 12.34 -10.56 5.96
N GLU A 142 11.17 -10.73 5.37
CA GLU A 142 10.93 -10.88 3.94
C GLU A 142 10.06 -9.73 3.43
N LEU A 143 10.29 -9.34 2.17
CA LEU A 143 9.47 -8.33 1.50
C LEU A 143 8.37 -9.02 0.70
N LEU A 144 7.12 -8.77 1.09
CA LEU A 144 5.94 -9.24 0.40
C LEU A 144 5.28 -8.11 -0.37
N MET A 145 4.63 -8.48 -1.47
CA MET A 145 3.66 -7.66 -2.17
C MET A 145 2.32 -8.40 -2.13
N VAL A 146 1.27 -7.72 -1.69
CA VAL A 146 -0.10 -8.24 -1.79
C VAL A 146 -0.83 -7.52 -2.90
N PHE A 147 -1.33 -8.27 -3.87
CA PHE A 147 -2.31 -7.79 -4.84
C PHE A 147 -3.71 -7.99 -4.32
N ARG A 148 -4.55 -6.99 -4.52
CA ARG A 148 -5.97 -7.03 -4.23
C ARG A 148 -6.73 -6.69 -5.49
N LEU A 149 -7.63 -7.58 -5.87
CA LEU A 149 -8.54 -7.39 -7.00
C LEU A 149 -9.90 -7.02 -6.46
N ARG A 150 -10.51 -6.03 -7.11
CA ARG A 150 -11.84 -5.55 -6.79
C ARG A 150 -12.74 -5.51 -8.00
N LEU A 151 -13.98 -5.87 -7.76
CA LEU A 151 -15.09 -5.69 -8.69
C LEU A 151 -15.83 -4.42 -8.29
N TYR A 152 -16.09 -3.56 -9.26
CA TYR A 152 -16.99 -2.43 -9.13
C TYR A 152 -18.40 -2.90 -9.47
N THR A 153 -19.36 -2.55 -8.61
CA THR A 153 -20.76 -2.78 -8.88
C THR A 153 -21.53 -1.47 -8.76
N ASP A 154 -22.14 -1.04 -9.86
CA ASP A 154 -23.16 0.00 -9.88
C ASP A 154 -24.53 -0.65 -9.67
N ASN A 155 -25.11 -0.45 -8.49
CA ASN A 155 -26.45 -0.95 -8.16
C ASN A 155 -27.55 0.11 -8.34
N GLY A 156 -27.23 1.27 -8.93
CA GLY A 156 -28.14 2.39 -9.15
C GLY A 156 -28.42 3.27 -7.93
N TYR A 157 -27.87 2.92 -6.76
CA TYR A 157 -27.98 3.67 -5.51
C TYR A 157 -26.60 4.03 -4.93
N GLU A 158 -25.64 3.12 -5.04
CA GLU A 158 -24.30 3.23 -4.47
C GLU A 158 -23.26 2.59 -5.41
N ASP A 159 -22.12 3.29 -5.55
CA ASP A 159 -20.90 2.77 -6.15
C ASP A 159 -20.15 1.93 -5.11
N GLU A 160 -20.02 0.62 -5.32
CA GLU A 160 -19.34 -0.27 -4.39
C GLU A 160 -18.16 -0.99 -5.07
N PHE A 161 -16.99 -0.92 -4.44
CA PHE A 161 -15.86 -1.79 -4.77
C PHE A 161 -15.80 -2.93 -3.77
N ARG A 162 -15.85 -4.16 -4.27
CA ARG A 162 -15.75 -5.35 -3.43
C ARG A 162 -14.54 -6.17 -3.77
N THR A 163 -13.81 -6.57 -2.75
CA THR A 163 -12.66 -7.46 -2.88
C THR A 163 -13.13 -8.85 -3.29
N ILE A 164 -12.56 -9.34 -4.39
CA ILE A 164 -12.88 -10.67 -4.94
C ILE A 164 -11.73 -11.66 -4.76
N GLN A 165 -10.49 -11.16 -4.68
CA GLN A 165 -9.31 -12.00 -4.56
C GLN A 165 -8.14 -11.20 -3.99
N LEU A 166 -7.34 -11.86 -3.15
CA LEU A 166 -5.98 -11.39 -2.83
C LEU A 166 -4.93 -12.44 -3.23
N LEU A 167 -3.80 -11.96 -3.71
CA LEU A 167 -2.64 -12.79 -4.07
C LEU A 167 -1.40 -12.24 -3.37
N VAL A 168 -0.60 -13.12 -2.79
CA VAL A 168 0.62 -12.74 -2.09
C VAL A 168 1.83 -13.18 -2.89
N PHE A 169 2.78 -12.27 -3.05
CA PHE A 169 4.05 -12.51 -3.72
C PHE A 169 5.20 -12.15 -2.79
N LYS A 170 6.23 -12.98 -2.79
CA LYS A 170 7.48 -12.74 -2.08
C LYS A 170 8.55 -12.28 -3.05
N LEU A 171 9.34 -11.28 -2.65
CA LEU A 171 10.52 -10.88 -3.40
C LEU A 171 11.61 -11.93 -3.24
N ASP A 172 11.89 -12.68 -4.31
CA ASP A 172 13.00 -13.60 -4.40
C ASP A 172 14.25 -12.89 -4.94
N GLN A 173 15.34 -12.96 -4.18
CA GLN A 173 16.63 -12.35 -4.47
C GLN A 173 17.75 -13.41 -4.59
N SER A 174 17.38 -14.69 -4.72
CA SER A 174 18.35 -15.80 -4.77
C SER A 174 19.17 -15.85 -6.07
N ASN A 175 18.67 -15.22 -7.14
CA ASN A 175 19.30 -15.17 -8.46
C ASN A 175 19.75 -13.75 -8.82
N ASP A 176 20.52 -13.60 -9.90
CA ASP A 176 21.00 -12.30 -10.40
C ASP A 176 19.86 -11.34 -10.80
N LEU A 177 18.70 -11.90 -11.19
CA LEU A 177 17.49 -11.14 -11.50
C LEU A 177 16.48 -11.33 -10.38
N LEU A 178 15.93 -10.21 -9.91
CA LEU A 178 14.92 -10.18 -8.88
C LEU A 178 13.58 -10.64 -9.46
N GLN A 179 12.77 -11.35 -8.68
CA GLN A 179 11.46 -11.80 -9.15
C GLN A 179 10.44 -11.84 -8.02
N TRP A 180 9.18 -11.68 -8.39
CA TRP A 180 8.04 -11.90 -7.51
C TRP A 180 7.57 -13.33 -7.65
N VAL A 181 7.62 -14.10 -6.55
CA VAL A 181 7.18 -15.49 -6.51
C VAL A 181 5.90 -15.56 -5.69
N GLN A 182 4.81 -16.06 -6.27
CA GLN A 182 3.56 -16.23 -5.55
C GLN A 182 3.74 -17.22 -4.39
N VAL A 183 3.24 -16.86 -3.22
CA VAL A 183 3.17 -17.75 -2.05
C VAL A 183 1.72 -18.10 -1.78
N GLN A 184 1.48 -19.39 -1.52
CA GLN A 184 0.14 -19.91 -1.22
C GLN A 184 -0.13 -19.99 0.29
N SER A 185 0.89 -19.77 1.12
CA SER A 185 0.74 -19.78 2.57
C SER A 185 1.69 -18.78 3.23
N LEU A 186 1.16 -18.10 4.23
CA LEU A 186 1.87 -17.23 5.17
C LEU A 186 2.28 -17.99 6.45
N GLY A 187 1.97 -19.29 6.54
CA GLY A 187 2.22 -20.08 7.73
C GLY A 187 1.42 -19.57 8.94
N ASP A 188 2.12 -19.22 10.01
CA ASP A 188 1.52 -18.67 11.23
C ASP A 188 1.26 -17.16 11.13
N GLN A 189 1.71 -16.48 10.08
CA GLN A 189 1.53 -15.05 9.92
C GLN A 189 0.11 -14.71 9.47
N MET A 190 -0.39 -13.58 9.95
CA MET A 190 -1.55 -12.88 9.43
C MET A 190 -1.11 -11.48 8.96
N LEU A 191 -1.63 -11.03 7.83
CA LEU A 191 -1.38 -9.69 7.32
C LEU A 191 -2.56 -8.78 7.62
N PHE A 192 -2.28 -7.52 7.95
CA PHE A 192 -3.28 -6.46 8.03
C PHE A 192 -2.98 -5.43 6.95
N LEU A 193 -3.94 -5.18 6.06
CA LEU A 193 -3.80 -4.27 4.92
C LEU A 193 -4.71 -3.05 5.08
N GLY A 194 -4.15 -1.89 4.79
CA GLY A 194 -4.87 -0.62 4.67
C GLY A 194 -4.01 0.42 3.97
N THR A 195 -4.61 1.50 3.51
CA THR A 195 -3.94 2.57 2.74
C THR A 195 -2.72 3.13 3.47
N ASN A 196 -2.89 3.40 4.76
CA ASN A 196 -1.90 4.12 5.55
C ASN A 196 -0.75 3.22 6.02
N TYR A 197 -1.05 1.98 6.34
CA TYR A 197 -0.08 1.07 6.93
C TYR A 197 -0.50 -0.37 6.74
N CYS A 198 0.48 -1.20 6.39
CA CYS A 198 0.34 -2.64 6.32
C CYS A 198 1.34 -3.27 7.28
N LEU A 199 0.95 -4.36 7.93
CA LEU A 199 1.81 -5.03 8.90
C LEU A 199 1.55 -6.54 8.97
N SER A 200 2.56 -7.28 9.39
CA SER A 200 2.51 -8.72 9.62
C SER A 200 2.55 -9.03 11.12
N VAL A 201 1.74 -9.98 11.56
CA VAL A 201 1.68 -10.44 12.96
C VAL A 201 1.66 -11.97 13.00
N SER A 202 2.32 -12.56 13.99
CA SER A 202 2.14 -13.98 14.28
C SER A 202 0.76 -14.23 14.92
N ALA A 203 0.03 -15.21 14.39
CA ALA A 203 -1.17 -15.74 15.03
C ALA A 203 -0.86 -16.56 16.28
N THR A 204 0.38 -17.02 16.43
CA THR A 204 0.82 -17.74 17.61
C THR A 204 0.69 -16.84 18.83
N GLY A 205 -0.07 -17.28 19.83
CA GLY A 205 -0.28 -16.51 21.05
C GLY A 205 -1.37 -15.42 20.96
N THR A 206 -2.12 -15.36 19.85
CA THR A 206 -3.19 -14.37 19.64
C THR A 206 -4.57 -15.08 19.59
N PRO A 207 -5.25 -15.28 20.73
CA PRO A 207 -6.50 -16.04 20.78
C PRO A 207 -7.59 -15.44 19.88
N GLY A 208 -8.29 -16.30 19.13
CA GLY A 208 -9.37 -15.90 18.23
C GLY A 208 -8.92 -15.48 16.83
N PHE A 209 -7.62 -15.31 16.60
CA PHE A 209 -7.05 -15.05 15.28
C PHE A 209 -6.47 -16.32 14.68
N LYS A 210 -6.53 -16.43 13.35
CA LYS A 210 -5.95 -17.53 12.59
C LYS A 210 -4.71 -17.02 11.85
N GLY A 211 -3.70 -17.87 11.67
CA GLY A 211 -2.63 -17.61 10.70
C GLY A 211 -3.14 -17.86 9.28
N ASN A 212 -2.29 -17.59 8.30
CA ASN A 212 -2.59 -17.81 6.89
C ASN A 212 -3.82 -17.04 6.38
N CYS A 213 -4.03 -15.82 6.88
CA CYS A 213 -5.11 -14.95 6.46
C CYS A 213 -4.64 -13.50 6.30
N ILE A 214 -5.47 -12.72 5.60
CA ILE A 214 -5.27 -11.31 5.35
C ILE A 214 -6.52 -10.58 5.83
N TYR A 215 -6.35 -9.75 6.83
CA TYR A 215 -7.34 -8.78 7.28
C TYR A 215 -7.15 -7.53 6.45
N PHE A 216 -8.21 -7.05 5.81
CA PHE A 216 -8.15 -5.88 4.97
C PHE A 216 -9.29 -4.93 5.31
N THR A 217 -9.01 -3.66 5.12
CA THR A 217 -10.01 -2.63 5.26
C THR A 217 -10.51 -2.15 3.91
N ASP A 218 -11.69 -1.55 3.91
CA ASP A 218 -12.20 -0.72 2.84
C ASP A 218 -11.31 0.53 2.75
N ASP A 219 -10.34 0.45 1.85
CA ASP A 219 -9.56 1.59 1.38
C ASP A 219 -10.05 2.11 0.04
N GLY A 220 -11.31 1.81 -0.31
CA GLY A 220 -12.01 2.44 -1.42
C GLY A 220 -11.96 3.96 -1.30
N TRP A 221 -11.96 4.62 -2.45
CA TRP A 221 -11.64 6.02 -2.65
C TRP A 221 -12.74 7.07 -2.31
N PRO A 222 -14.00 6.76 -1.90
CA PRO A 222 -15.09 7.72 -2.08
C PRO A 222 -15.01 8.97 -1.19
N TYR A 223 -14.34 8.91 -0.03
CA TYR A 223 -14.24 10.06 0.86
C TYR A 223 -13.52 11.26 0.24
N PHE A 224 -12.48 11.01 -0.56
CA PHE A 224 -11.65 12.07 -1.13
C PHE A 224 -12.19 12.60 -2.48
N TRP A 225 -13.01 11.83 -3.18
CA TRP A 225 -13.61 12.21 -4.47
C TRP A 225 -15.01 12.79 -4.35
N ALA A 226 -15.91 12.12 -3.62
CA ALA A 226 -17.28 12.62 -3.41
C ALA A 226 -17.40 13.63 -2.24
N GLY A 227 -16.27 13.92 -1.59
CA GLY A 227 -16.16 14.90 -0.52
C GLY A 227 -17.03 14.54 0.70
N ASN A 228 -17.43 15.54 1.48
CA ASN A 228 -18.24 15.32 2.69
C ASN A 228 -19.62 14.69 2.40
N ASN A 229 -20.07 14.64 1.15
CA ASN A 229 -21.33 14.03 0.76
C ASN A 229 -21.19 12.55 0.40
N SER A 230 -19.97 12.02 0.37
CA SER A 230 -19.72 10.57 0.28
C SER A 230 -20.36 9.83 1.45
N GLN A 231 -20.85 8.64 1.15
CA GLN A 231 -21.25 7.66 2.15
C GLN A 231 -20.00 7.09 2.79
N ALA A 232 -19.98 6.96 4.12
CA ALA A 232 -18.89 6.22 4.73
C ALA A 232 -19.08 4.76 4.35
N SER A 233 -18.13 4.19 3.62
CA SER A 233 -18.12 2.77 3.31
C SER A 233 -17.06 2.08 4.16
N CYS A 234 -17.51 1.05 4.86
CA CYS A 234 -16.69 0.01 5.48
C CYS A 234 -17.16 -1.36 4.97
N LEU A 235 -17.86 -1.36 3.82
CA LEU A 235 -18.57 -2.51 3.27
C LEU A 235 -17.58 -3.56 2.74
N ASP A 236 -16.41 -3.11 2.29
CA ASP A 236 -15.31 -3.95 1.83
C ASP A 236 -14.29 -4.27 2.93
N ASN A 237 -14.67 -4.18 4.22
CA ASN A 237 -13.84 -4.71 5.31
C ASN A 237 -13.97 -6.23 5.36
N GLY A 238 -12.85 -6.97 5.36
CA GLY A 238 -12.93 -8.42 5.36
C GLY A 238 -11.66 -9.18 5.73
N ILE A 239 -11.84 -10.49 5.87
CA ILE A 239 -10.80 -11.48 6.10
C ILE A 239 -10.75 -12.36 4.86
N PHE A 240 -9.59 -12.43 4.21
CA PHE A 240 -9.31 -13.39 3.15
C PHE A 240 -8.49 -14.55 3.71
N TYR A 241 -8.96 -15.77 3.49
CA TYR A 241 -8.30 -16.99 3.94
C TYR A 241 -7.52 -17.60 2.79
N LEU A 242 -6.19 -17.71 2.92
CA LEU A 242 -5.34 -18.26 1.84
C LEU A 242 -5.57 -19.76 1.62
N ASP A 243 -6.09 -20.48 2.62
CA ASP A 243 -6.32 -21.93 2.55
C ASP A 243 -7.32 -22.32 1.45
N ASP A 244 -8.39 -21.54 1.30
CA ASP A 244 -9.54 -21.85 0.44
C ASP A 244 -10.01 -20.67 -0.44
N GLY A 245 -9.36 -19.50 -0.31
CA GLY A 245 -9.72 -18.28 -1.03
C GLY A 245 -11.01 -17.63 -0.55
N ARG A 246 -11.59 -18.08 0.57
CA ARG A 246 -12.84 -17.52 1.10
C ARG A 246 -12.61 -16.10 1.61
N ILE A 247 -13.62 -15.24 1.40
CA ILE A 247 -13.72 -13.90 1.99
C ILE A 247 -14.85 -13.88 3.00
N GLU A 248 -14.58 -13.33 4.19
CA GLU A 248 -15.55 -13.09 5.25
C GLU A 248 -15.57 -11.61 5.62
N THR A 249 -16.75 -11.01 5.59
CA THR A 249 -16.94 -9.61 6.02
C THR A 249 -17.07 -9.56 7.54
N PHE A 250 -16.35 -8.66 8.20
CA PHE A 250 -16.40 -8.53 9.67
C PHE A 250 -17.06 -7.24 10.18
N TYR A 251 -17.68 -6.45 9.29
CA TYR A 251 -18.43 -5.24 9.65
C TYR A 251 -19.93 -5.43 9.36
N ASP A 252 -20.76 -5.04 10.32
CA ASP A 252 -22.22 -4.99 10.18
C ASP A 252 -22.65 -3.54 9.94
N PRO A 253 -23.27 -3.19 8.80
CA PRO A 253 -23.68 -1.83 8.46
C PRO A 253 -24.72 -1.20 9.41
N ASP A 254 -25.29 -1.96 10.36
CA ASP A 254 -26.26 -1.44 11.35
C ASP A 254 -25.64 -0.47 12.41
N ASP A 255 -24.33 -0.26 12.40
CA ASP A 255 -23.70 0.75 13.25
C ASP A 255 -23.99 2.18 12.73
N SER A 256 -24.88 2.88 13.43
CA SER A 256 -25.29 4.29 13.20
C SER A 256 -24.16 5.33 13.14
N CYS A 257 -22.92 4.93 13.43
CA CYS A 257 -21.74 5.78 13.48
C CYS A 257 -20.87 5.59 12.23
N GLN A 258 -21.33 6.11 11.09
CA GLN A 258 -20.54 6.19 9.87
C GLN A 258 -19.31 7.11 10.07
N ILE A 259 -18.14 6.52 10.34
CA ILE A 259 -16.88 7.26 10.44
C ILE A 259 -16.38 7.56 9.03
N LYS A 260 -16.36 8.85 8.66
CA LYS A 260 -15.81 9.33 7.39
C LYS A 260 -14.29 9.50 7.48
N SER A 261 -13.59 8.40 7.73
CA SER A 261 -12.14 8.36 7.79
C SER A 261 -11.63 7.01 7.31
N GLN A 262 -10.45 6.98 6.71
CA GLN A 262 -9.83 5.72 6.36
C GLN A 262 -9.50 4.94 7.63
N PRO A 263 -9.91 3.67 7.72
CA PRO A 263 -9.58 2.84 8.86
C PRO A 263 -8.07 2.67 8.98
N ILE A 264 -7.59 2.62 10.22
CA ILE A 264 -6.18 2.43 10.55
C ILE A 264 -6.04 1.19 11.43
N TRP A 265 -5.01 0.40 11.17
CA TRP A 265 -4.63 -0.70 12.05
C TRP A 265 -3.78 -0.18 13.19
N VAL A 266 -4.18 -0.52 14.42
CA VAL A 266 -3.43 -0.22 15.63
C VAL A 266 -3.01 -1.54 16.26
N THR A 267 -1.73 -1.70 16.54
CA THR A 267 -1.20 -2.88 17.22
C THR A 267 -0.75 -2.50 18.63
N PRO A 268 -1.06 -3.33 19.65
CA PRO A 268 -0.41 -3.23 20.94
C PRO A 268 1.10 -3.45 20.78
N ASN A 269 1.90 -2.65 21.49
CA ASN A 269 3.37 -2.74 21.47
C ASN A 269 3.92 -4.15 21.80
N ASN A 270 3.14 -4.99 22.47
CA ASN A 270 3.55 -6.31 22.97
C ASN A 270 3.47 -7.43 21.91
N ILE A 271 2.98 -7.17 20.70
CA ILE A 271 2.86 -8.22 19.67
C ILE A 271 4.23 -8.54 19.01
N PHE A 272 5.14 -7.56 18.98
CA PHE A 272 6.50 -7.74 18.43
C PHE A 272 7.53 -8.20 19.47
N SER A 273 7.11 -8.47 20.72
CA SER A 273 7.97 -9.00 21.78
C SER A 273 7.61 -10.45 22.06
N ILE A 274 8.27 -11.34 21.33
CA ILE A 274 8.47 -12.72 21.78
C ILE A 274 9.98 -12.90 21.87
N ASP A 275 10.42 -13.24 23.08
CA ASP A 275 11.82 -13.34 23.56
C ASP A 275 12.79 -14.10 22.65
#